data_AF-A0A3B8RHL9-F1
#
_entry.id   AF-A0A3B8RHL9-F1
#
_cell.length_a   1.000
_cell.length_b   1.000
_cell.length_c   1.000
_cell.angle_alpha   90.00
_cell.angle_beta   90.00
_cell.angle_gamma   90.00
#
_symmetry.space_group_name_H-M   'P 1'
#
loop_
_entity.id
_entity.type
_entity.pdbx_description
1 polymer ?
#
loop_
_entity_poly.entity_id
_entity_poly.type
_entity_poly.pdbx_seq_one_letter_code
_entity_poly.pdbx_strand_id
1 'polypeptide(L)'
;MTVIDLIGNYRNVQIKLPFLVGLNDEHPESLKQAMDKVRRWIQHGERPADIPATIEIEIDEIAVDRLEQALRDGDSRKKQLAEAFAEVTRSLGRRPSLSELDLRGRFAAAHYLSRTGWGSWYGTLKSLAALTPEEIEVERVCGEFLKEIETTSLTRSYKMVVLQAMLARGALPGNVSLPDLMAHFREHFSKETNYAELVGTRIENVALVANEVLGQYIVDNPLNAWIGGNTGRPSQWFSYDPSPERFRYTGPRPEQLECFKDAVSERVTYRLMQYRHRKYAADRYAKVIPNQSGA
;
A
#
# COMPACT_ATOMS: atom_id res chain seq x y z
N MET A 1 10.55 8.82 33.55
CA MET A 1 10.85 7.66 32.69
C MET A 1 11.84 8.14 31.65
N THR A 2 13.03 7.54 31.56
CA THR A 2 14.05 7.93 30.58
C THR A 2 13.99 6.95 29.42
N VAL A 3 13.88 7.47 28.19
CA VAL A 3 13.90 6.68 26.96
C VAL A 3 15.14 7.08 26.19
N ILE A 4 15.99 6.10 25.86
CA ILE A 4 17.19 6.32 25.04
C ILE A 4 16.94 5.64 23.70
N ASP A 5 16.95 6.42 22.62
CA ASP A 5 16.86 5.91 21.24
C ASP A 5 18.22 6.06 20.56
N LEU A 6 18.83 4.95 20.18
CA LEU A 6 20.12 4.94 19.50
C LEU A 6 19.91 5.15 18.00
N ILE A 7 20.16 6.37 17.53
CA ILE A 7 20.11 6.77 16.12
C ILE A 7 21.28 6.11 15.35
N GLY A 8 21.11 4.84 14.99
CA GLY A 8 22.04 4.05 14.18
C GLY A 8 21.86 4.24 12.67
N ASN A 9 22.55 3.42 11.86
CA ASN A 9 22.33 3.32 10.40
C ASN A 9 21.03 2.55 10.09
N TYR A 10 19.93 2.94 10.73
CA TYR A 10 18.63 2.29 10.60
C TYR A 10 17.89 2.89 9.41
N ARG A 11 17.39 2.02 8.51
CA ARG A 11 16.53 2.46 7.41
C ARG A 11 15.31 3.17 8.01
N ASN A 12 15.06 4.41 7.58
CA ASN A 12 13.91 5.24 7.98
C ASN A 12 14.02 5.95 9.34
N VAL A 13 15.24 6.20 9.85
CA VAL A 13 15.42 6.91 11.13
C VAL A 13 14.81 8.32 11.13
N GLN A 14 14.81 8.99 9.98
CA GLN A 14 14.19 10.30 9.79
C GLN A 14 12.68 10.31 10.04
N ILE A 15 11.99 9.17 10.03
CA ILE A 15 10.52 9.11 10.20
C ILE A 15 10.08 9.39 11.63
N LYS A 16 10.97 9.20 12.61
CA LYS A 16 10.67 9.55 14.01
C LYS A 16 10.75 11.06 14.25
N LEU A 17 11.37 11.81 13.33
CA LEU A 17 11.71 13.21 13.51
C LEU A 17 10.50 14.12 13.80
N PRO A 18 9.36 14.01 13.10
CA PRO A 18 8.18 14.84 13.40
C PRO A 18 7.70 14.64 14.84
N PHE A 19 7.69 13.40 15.33
CA PHE A 19 7.26 13.08 16.70
C PHE A 19 8.18 13.69 17.77
N LEU A 20 9.48 13.79 17.50
CA LEU A 20 10.45 14.41 18.42
C LEU A 20 10.20 15.92 18.60
N VAL A 21 9.49 16.55 17.67
CA VAL A 21 9.22 18.00 17.69
C VAL A 21 7.73 18.33 17.78
N GLY A 22 6.90 17.36 18.16
CA GLY A 22 5.46 17.54 18.34
C GLY A 22 4.67 17.75 17.04
N LEU A 23 5.23 17.35 15.88
CA LEU A 23 4.54 17.36 14.60
C LEU A 23 3.87 16.00 14.34
N ASN A 24 2.64 16.02 13.79
CA ASN A 24 1.95 14.82 13.31
C ASN A 24 2.46 14.42 11.91
N ASP A 25 2.74 13.12 11.73
CA ASP A 25 3.29 12.51 10.49
C ASP A 25 2.22 12.33 9.40
N GLU A 26 1.57 13.42 8.99
CA GLU A 26 0.51 13.37 7.98
C GLU A 26 0.90 14.00 6.65
N HIS A 27 2.05 14.69 6.55
CA HIS A 27 2.43 15.44 5.33
C HIS A 27 3.86 15.15 4.86
N PRO A 28 4.11 15.12 3.53
CA PRO A 28 5.44 14.88 2.95
C PRO A 28 6.51 15.91 3.37
N GLU A 29 6.10 17.12 3.73
CA GLU A 29 6.98 18.21 4.17
C GLU A 29 7.28 18.20 5.68
N SER A 30 6.55 17.37 6.44
CA SER A 30 6.69 17.29 7.91
C SER A 30 8.12 16.94 8.33
N LEU A 31 8.84 16.15 7.54
CA LEU A 31 10.22 15.76 7.80
C LEU A 31 11.21 16.92 7.70
N LYS A 32 11.07 17.80 6.71
CA LYS A 32 11.94 18.97 6.55
C LYS A 32 11.65 20.01 7.61
N GLN A 33 10.36 20.30 7.83
CA GLN A 33 9.94 21.20 8.90
C GLN A 33 10.37 20.69 10.28
N ALA A 34 10.29 19.37 10.50
CA ALA A 34 10.77 18.76 11.73
C ALA A 34 12.28 18.92 11.88
N MET A 35 13.05 18.76 10.81
CA MET A 35 14.50 18.96 10.82
C MET A 35 14.86 20.41 11.13
N ASP A 36 14.15 21.37 10.56
CA ASP A 36 14.38 22.79 10.85
C ASP A 36 14.05 23.12 12.31
N LYS A 37 13.00 22.51 12.90
CA LYS A 37 12.70 22.63 14.33
C LYS A 37 13.80 22.00 15.19
N VAL A 38 14.29 20.81 14.84
CA VAL A 38 15.40 20.14 15.55
C VAL A 38 16.67 21.01 15.51
N ARG A 39 17.03 21.55 14.35
CA ARG A 39 18.17 22.45 14.20
C ARG A 39 18.06 23.68 15.08
N ARG A 40 16.93 24.39 15.04
CA ARG A 40 16.72 25.59 15.87
C ARG A 40 16.75 25.28 17.36
N TRP A 41 16.23 24.13 17.76
CA TRP A 41 16.30 23.70 19.15
C TRP A 41 17.76 23.46 19.59
N ILE A 42 18.55 22.74 18.81
CA ILE A 42 19.93 22.37 19.18
C ILE A 42 20.88 23.56 19.05
N GLN A 43 20.79 24.34 17.98
CA GLN A 43 21.72 25.44 17.67
C GLN A 43 21.38 26.73 18.41
N HIS A 44 20.09 26.97 18.69
CA HIS A 44 19.61 28.24 19.25
C HIS A 44 18.82 28.09 20.55
N GLY A 45 18.65 26.86 21.07
CA GLY A 45 17.86 26.60 22.27
C GLY A 45 16.36 26.82 22.07
N GLU A 46 15.88 26.97 20.82
CA GLU A 46 14.47 27.21 20.50
C GLU A 46 13.65 25.93 20.63
N ARG A 47 13.23 25.62 21.86
CA ARG A 47 12.37 24.47 22.13
C ARG A 47 11.04 24.57 21.37
N PRO A 48 10.61 23.51 20.65
CA PRO A 48 9.31 23.50 20.00
C PRO A 48 8.16 23.66 21.01
N ALA A 49 7.26 24.61 20.75
CA ALA A 49 6.13 24.93 21.63
C ALA A 49 5.19 23.75 21.89
N ASP A 50 5.11 22.82 20.95
CA ASP A 50 4.24 21.64 20.98
C ASP A 50 4.72 20.57 21.97
N ILE A 51 5.94 20.67 22.52
CA ILE A 51 6.49 19.69 23.47
C ILE A 51 6.26 20.19 24.91
N PRO A 52 5.44 19.47 25.73
CA PRO A 52 5.19 19.82 27.13
C PRO A 52 6.48 20.06 27.93
N ALA A 53 6.50 21.07 28.80
CA ALA A 53 7.69 21.43 29.58
C ALA A 53 8.24 20.29 30.46
N THR A 54 7.43 19.27 30.76
CA THR A 54 7.80 18.09 31.55
C THR A 54 8.61 17.05 30.77
N ILE A 55 8.80 17.22 29.45
CA ILE A 55 9.56 16.31 28.61
C ILE A 55 10.91 16.94 28.28
N GLU A 56 12.00 16.25 28.55
CA GLU A 56 13.34 16.64 28.07
C GLU A 56 13.75 15.70 26.95
N ILE A 57 14.21 16.27 25.83
CA ILE A 57 14.77 15.52 24.71
C ILE A 57 16.14 16.10 24.47
N GLU A 58 17.15 15.26 24.55
CA GLU A 58 18.53 15.57 24.21
C GLU A 58 18.88 14.79 22.95
N ILE A 59 19.41 15.49 21.94
CA ILE A 59 19.79 14.91 20.66
C ILE A 59 21.25 15.25 20.43
N ASP A 60 22.07 14.21 20.30
CA ASP A 60 23.50 14.32 20.01
C ASP A 60 23.74 14.93 18.62
N GLU A 61 24.77 15.76 18.45
CA GLU A 61 25.12 16.39 17.16
C GLU A 61 25.35 15.35 16.05
N ILE A 62 25.97 14.21 16.37
CA ILE A 62 26.17 13.10 15.43
C ILE A 62 24.82 12.50 14.99
N ALA A 63 23.83 12.49 15.88
CA ALA A 63 22.49 12.04 15.54
C ALA A 63 21.80 13.01 14.58
N VAL A 64 22.00 14.33 14.74
CA VAL A 64 21.49 15.36 13.81
C VAL A 64 22.09 15.16 12.42
N ASP A 65 23.42 15.05 12.32
CA ASP A 65 24.11 14.83 11.05
C ASP A 65 23.60 13.58 10.33
N ARG A 66 23.38 12.49 11.07
CA ARG A 66 22.80 11.25 10.51
C ARG A 66 21.38 11.44 10.01
N LEU A 67 20.54 12.16 10.75
CA LEU A 67 19.18 12.44 10.33
C LEU A 67 19.17 13.32 9.07
N GLU A 68 20.07 14.30 8.97
CA GLU A 68 20.23 15.11 7.77
C GLU A 68 20.67 14.29 6.57
N GLN A 69 21.67 13.43 6.74
CA GLN A 69 22.13 12.55 5.67
C GLN A 69 20.99 11.65 5.18
N ALA A 70 20.23 11.07 6.11
CA ALA A 70 19.08 10.22 5.77
C ALA A 70 17.97 10.98 4.99
N LEU A 71 17.77 12.28 5.27
CA LEU A 71 16.86 13.13 4.50
C LEU A 71 17.39 13.40 3.09
N ARG A 72 18.68 13.74 2.95
CA ARG A 72 19.33 13.98 1.64
C ARG A 72 19.27 12.73 0.76
N ASP A 73 19.56 11.56 1.33
CA ASP A 73 19.49 10.28 0.61
C ASP A 73 18.06 9.96 0.15
N GLY A 74 17.06 10.26 0.99
CA GLY A 74 15.65 10.13 0.63
C GLY A 74 15.23 11.05 -0.52
N ASP A 75 15.66 12.32 -0.51
CA ASP A 75 15.39 13.27 -1.59
C ASP A 75 16.08 12.83 -2.90
N SER A 76 17.32 12.35 -2.84
CA SER A 76 18.03 11.77 -3.98
C SER A 76 17.27 10.58 -4.57
N ARG A 77 16.80 9.67 -3.72
CA ARG A 77 16.00 8.52 -4.13
C ARG A 77 14.69 8.94 -4.82
N LYS A 78 13.95 9.90 -4.26
CA LYS A 78 12.71 10.41 -4.87
C LYS A 78 12.95 11.01 -6.25
N LYS A 79 14.07 11.72 -6.45
CA LYS A 79 14.47 12.22 -7.78
C LYS A 79 14.68 11.08 -8.77
N GLN A 80 15.45 10.05 -8.39
CA GLN A 80 15.67 8.88 -9.24
C GLN A 80 14.37 8.14 -9.59
N LEU A 81 13.45 8.01 -8.62
CA LEU A 81 12.14 7.41 -8.83
C LEU A 81 11.28 8.27 -9.78
N ALA A 82 11.31 9.59 -9.64
CA ALA A 82 10.58 10.52 -10.50
C ALA A 82 11.08 10.44 -11.95
N GLU A 83 12.40 10.43 -12.16
CA GLU A 83 13.01 10.25 -13.49
C GLU A 83 12.62 8.92 -14.13
N ALA A 84 12.71 7.81 -13.37
CA ALA A 84 12.30 6.50 -13.85
C ALA A 84 10.80 6.42 -14.18
N PHE A 85 9.95 7.11 -13.41
CA PHE A 85 8.52 7.22 -13.72
C PHE A 85 8.29 8.00 -15.01
N ALA A 86 9.01 9.11 -15.20
CA ALA A 86 8.92 9.94 -16.41
C ALA A 86 9.42 9.20 -17.66
N GLU A 87 10.43 8.33 -17.54
CA GLU A 87 10.87 7.45 -18.62
C GLU A 87 9.75 6.50 -19.08
N VAL A 88 9.10 5.79 -18.14
CA VAL A 88 7.99 4.89 -18.47
C VAL A 88 6.81 5.67 -19.04
N THR A 89 6.49 6.83 -18.45
CA THR A 89 5.42 7.72 -18.94
C THR A 89 5.66 8.15 -20.38
N ARG A 90 6.89 8.61 -20.71
CA ARG A 90 7.26 8.98 -22.09
C ARG A 90 7.16 7.80 -23.04
N SER A 91 7.61 6.61 -22.61
CA SER A 91 7.54 5.39 -23.43
C SER A 91 6.10 4.94 -23.70
N LEU A 92 5.18 5.15 -22.76
CA LEU A 92 3.77 4.78 -22.91
C LEU A 92 2.92 5.87 -23.58
N GLY A 93 3.38 7.12 -23.57
CA GLY A 93 2.58 8.29 -23.97
C GLY A 93 1.44 8.62 -23.00
N ARG A 94 1.37 7.95 -21.84
CA ARG A 94 0.36 8.14 -20.78
C ARG A 94 0.91 7.74 -19.41
N ARG A 95 0.18 8.09 -18.34
CA ARG A 95 0.46 7.64 -16.97
C ARG A 95 0.57 6.10 -16.94
N PRO A 96 1.66 5.52 -16.40
CA PRO A 96 1.73 4.09 -16.15
C PRO A 96 0.83 3.69 -14.98
N SER A 97 0.25 2.50 -15.07
CA SER A 97 -0.30 1.81 -13.90
C SER A 97 0.81 1.29 -12.98
N LEU A 98 0.48 0.98 -11.72
CA LEU A 98 1.40 0.28 -10.80
C LEU A 98 2.04 -0.96 -11.41
N SER A 99 1.26 -1.79 -12.12
CA SER A 99 1.77 -3.02 -12.74
C SER A 99 2.73 -2.72 -13.90
N GLU A 100 2.42 -1.73 -14.74
CA GLU A 100 3.30 -1.31 -15.83
C GLU A 100 4.59 -0.67 -15.31
N LEU A 101 4.50 0.11 -14.23
CA LEU A 101 5.65 0.70 -13.57
C LEU A 101 6.57 -0.39 -13.00
N ASP A 102 6.01 -1.42 -12.36
CA ASP A 102 6.79 -2.54 -11.83
C ASP A 102 7.47 -3.35 -12.93
N LEU A 103 6.78 -3.62 -14.03
CA LEU A 103 7.29 -4.42 -15.14
C LEU A 103 8.32 -3.64 -15.97
N ARG A 104 8.01 -2.41 -16.36
CA ARG A 104 8.80 -1.62 -17.32
C ARG A 104 9.76 -0.62 -16.68
N GLY A 105 9.49 -0.19 -15.46
CA GLY A 105 10.30 0.81 -14.77
C GLY A 105 11.65 0.27 -14.32
N ARG A 106 12.63 1.17 -14.16
CA ARG A 106 13.94 0.82 -13.58
C ARG A 106 13.81 0.31 -12.14
N PHE A 107 12.82 0.81 -11.41
CA PHE A 107 12.53 0.43 -10.03
C PHE A 107 11.19 -0.31 -9.95
N ALA A 108 11.14 -1.32 -9.09
CA ALA A 108 9.87 -1.96 -8.72
C ALA A 108 8.88 -0.92 -8.13
N ALA A 109 7.60 -1.08 -8.39
CA ALA A 109 6.55 -0.18 -7.90
C ALA A 109 6.52 -0.11 -6.36
N ALA A 110 6.93 -1.18 -5.68
CA ALA A 110 7.10 -1.21 -4.23
C ALA A 110 8.03 -0.10 -3.67
N HIS A 111 9.00 0.39 -4.46
CA HIS A 111 9.85 1.51 -4.04
C HIS A 111 9.09 2.84 -3.97
N TYR A 112 8.14 3.06 -4.87
CA TYR A 112 7.28 4.23 -4.88
C TYR A 112 6.30 4.22 -3.69
N LEU A 113 5.74 3.04 -3.40
CA LEU A 113 4.84 2.82 -2.27
C LEU A 113 5.54 2.84 -0.90
N SER A 114 6.87 2.68 -0.87
CA SER A 114 7.63 2.71 0.38
C SER A 114 7.64 4.10 1.00
N ARG A 115 7.86 4.19 2.32
CA ARG A 115 8.04 5.50 3.00
C ARG A 115 9.24 6.29 2.47
N THR A 116 10.27 5.63 1.95
CA THR A 116 11.41 6.29 1.27
C THR A 116 11.08 6.79 -0.14
N GLY A 117 9.99 6.30 -0.72
CA GLY A 117 9.32 6.91 -1.88
C GLY A 117 8.28 7.90 -1.36
N TRP A 118 7.00 7.65 -1.63
CA TRP A 118 5.90 8.53 -1.22
C TRP A 118 4.83 7.84 -0.37
N GLY A 119 5.10 6.63 0.14
CA GLY A 119 4.30 5.94 1.15
C GLY A 119 2.97 5.33 0.69
N SER A 120 2.46 5.73 -0.47
CA SER A 120 1.29 5.16 -1.14
C SER A 120 1.31 5.47 -2.62
N TRP A 121 0.40 4.86 -3.37
CA TRP A 121 0.25 5.20 -4.79
C TRP A 121 -0.25 6.61 -4.99
N TYR A 122 -1.25 7.03 -4.20
CA TYR A 122 -1.71 8.41 -4.17
C TYR A 122 -0.57 9.41 -3.91
N GLY A 123 0.23 9.16 -2.88
CA GLY A 123 1.36 10.03 -2.53
C GLY A 123 2.36 10.16 -3.67
N THR A 124 2.58 9.07 -4.41
CA THR A 124 3.42 9.05 -5.61
C THR A 124 2.83 9.92 -6.71
N LEU A 125 1.59 9.65 -7.12
CA LEU A 125 0.96 10.37 -8.22
C LEU A 125 0.78 11.86 -7.91
N LYS A 126 0.40 12.20 -6.66
CA LYS A 126 0.30 13.59 -6.21
C LYS A 126 1.64 14.33 -6.31
N SER A 127 2.72 13.70 -5.84
CA SER A 127 4.05 14.33 -5.85
C SER A 127 4.63 14.49 -7.25
N LEU A 128 4.18 13.67 -8.19
CA LEU A 128 4.57 13.73 -9.60
C LEU A 128 3.58 14.52 -10.46
N ALA A 129 2.59 15.19 -9.85
CA ALA A 129 1.51 15.91 -10.53
C ALA A 129 0.82 15.07 -11.63
N ALA A 130 0.64 13.78 -11.34
CA ALA A 130 0.16 12.76 -12.26
C ALA A 130 -1.26 12.26 -11.91
N LEU A 131 -2.05 13.08 -11.21
CA LEU A 131 -3.46 12.81 -10.92
C LEU A 131 -4.37 13.70 -11.77
N THR A 132 -5.48 13.16 -12.26
CA THR A 132 -6.58 13.96 -12.81
C THR A 132 -7.43 14.58 -11.69
N PRO A 133 -8.26 15.61 -11.98
CA PRO A 133 -9.19 16.16 -10.99
C PRO A 133 -10.13 15.10 -10.37
N GLU A 134 -10.59 14.15 -11.17
CA GLU A 134 -11.43 13.04 -10.72
C GLU A 134 -10.67 12.09 -9.78
N GLU A 135 -9.42 11.77 -10.10
CA GLU A 135 -8.57 10.92 -9.25
C GLU A 135 -8.25 11.63 -7.92
N ILE A 136 -8.05 12.95 -7.92
CA ILE A 136 -7.85 13.74 -6.69
C ILE A 136 -9.08 13.62 -5.77
N GLU A 137 -10.28 13.74 -6.31
CA GLU A 137 -11.52 13.64 -5.54
C GLU A 137 -11.73 12.21 -4.98
N VAL A 138 -11.52 11.19 -5.82
CA VAL A 138 -11.58 9.79 -5.39
C VAL A 138 -10.58 9.50 -4.27
N GLU A 139 -9.35 9.99 -4.37
CA GLU A 139 -8.32 9.76 -3.35
C GLU A 139 -8.60 10.54 -2.07
N ARG A 140 -9.24 11.72 -2.17
CA ARG A 140 -9.69 12.48 -1.00
C ARG A 140 -10.80 11.73 -0.23
N VAL A 141 -11.72 11.08 -0.94
CA VAL A 141 -12.89 10.41 -0.34
C VAL A 141 -12.58 8.96 0.07
N CYS A 142 -11.85 8.22 -0.75
CA CYS A 142 -11.63 6.78 -0.64
C CYS A 142 -10.16 6.40 -0.42
N GLY A 143 -9.24 7.36 -0.28
CA GLY A 143 -7.79 7.11 -0.22
C GLY A 143 -7.36 6.16 0.88
N GLU A 144 -8.03 6.16 2.04
CA GLU A 144 -7.74 5.22 3.12
C GLU A 144 -8.08 3.77 2.75
N PHE A 145 -9.21 3.55 2.08
CA PHE A 145 -9.58 2.24 1.57
C PHE A 145 -8.64 1.79 0.45
N LEU A 146 -8.28 2.69 -0.46
CA LEU A 146 -7.30 2.42 -1.53
C LEU A 146 -5.93 2.02 -0.94
N LYS A 147 -5.48 2.71 0.12
CA LYS A 147 -4.27 2.37 0.86
C LYS A 147 -4.39 1.04 1.62
N GLU A 148 -5.55 0.68 2.14
CA GLU A 148 -5.79 -0.65 2.71
C GLU A 148 -5.54 -1.74 1.65
N ILE A 149 -6.02 -1.57 0.41
CA ILE A 149 -5.77 -2.55 -0.68
C ILE A 149 -4.25 -2.68 -0.95
N GLU A 150 -3.52 -1.56 -0.96
CA GLU A 150 -2.07 -1.53 -1.18
C GLU A 150 -1.29 -2.30 -0.10
N THR A 151 -1.76 -2.24 1.14
CA THR A 151 -0.98 -2.63 2.34
C THR A 151 -1.47 -3.92 3.02
N THR A 152 -2.72 -4.34 2.79
CA THR A 152 -3.32 -5.51 3.46
C THR A 152 -2.47 -6.76 3.28
N SER A 153 -2.24 -7.53 4.34
CA SER A 153 -1.42 -8.74 4.26
C SER A 153 -2.07 -9.82 3.38
N LEU A 154 -1.25 -10.48 2.56
CA LEU A 154 -1.69 -11.55 1.65
C LEU A 154 -0.85 -12.82 1.89
N THR A 155 -1.36 -13.75 2.69
CA THR A 155 -0.85 -15.14 2.73
C THR A 155 -1.26 -15.88 1.44
N ARG A 156 -2.48 -15.61 1.01
CA ARG A 156 -3.10 -15.98 -0.26
C ARG A 156 -3.67 -14.73 -0.92
N SER A 157 -3.83 -14.74 -2.23
CA SER A 157 -4.41 -13.70 -3.07
C SER A 157 -5.92 -13.55 -2.93
N TYR A 158 -6.58 -14.43 -2.16
CA TYR A 158 -8.05 -14.54 -2.06
C TYR A 158 -8.77 -13.22 -1.76
N LYS A 159 -8.20 -12.35 -0.90
CA LYS A 159 -8.74 -11.00 -0.66
C LYS A 159 -8.87 -10.19 -1.94
N MET A 160 -7.86 -10.22 -2.79
CA MET A 160 -7.83 -9.52 -4.09
C MET A 160 -8.78 -10.20 -5.09
N VAL A 161 -8.92 -11.53 -5.04
CA VAL A 161 -9.88 -12.26 -5.88
C VAL A 161 -11.33 -11.88 -5.54
N VAL A 162 -11.65 -11.66 -4.26
CA VAL A 162 -12.96 -11.13 -3.84
C VAL A 162 -13.21 -9.73 -4.42
N LEU A 163 -12.24 -8.82 -4.34
CA LEU A 163 -12.38 -7.49 -4.93
C LEU A 163 -12.51 -7.54 -6.46
N GLN A 164 -11.75 -8.43 -7.11
CA GLN A 164 -11.87 -8.67 -8.56
C GLN A 164 -13.27 -9.17 -8.93
N ALA A 165 -13.86 -10.06 -8.13
CA ALA A 165 -15.23 -10.54 -8.33
C ALA A 165 -16.25 -9.40 -8.20
N MET A 166 -16.11 -8.55 -7.18
CA MET A 166 -16.98 -7.38 -7.01
C MET A 166 -16.87 -6.42 -8.19
N LEU A 167 -15.66 -6.14 -8.68
CA LEU A 167 -15.44 -5.31 -9.86
C LEU A 167 -16.05 -5.92 -11.13
N ALA A 168 -15.81 -7.21 -11.39
CA ALA A 168 -16.32 -7.93 -12.56
C ALA A 168 -17.85 -7.97 -12.60
N ARG A 169 -18.51 -7.97 -11.43
CA ARG A 169 -19.97 -7.92 -11.30
C ARG A 169 -20.55 -6.50 -11.26
N GLY A 170 -19.71 -5.46 -11.32
CA GLY A 170 -20.15 -4.08 -11.11
C GLY A 170 -20.73 -3.82 -9.71
N ALA A 171 -20.40 -4.68 -8.74
CA ALA A 171 -20.94 -4.71 -7.39
C ALA A 171 -20.19 -3.81 -6.40
N LEU A 172 -19.22 -3.02 -6.86
CA LEU A 172 -18.43 -2.10 -6.05
C LEU A 172 -18.64 -0.65 -6.53
N PRO A 173 -19.02 0.31 -5.65
CA PRO A 173 -19.54 0.14 -4.29
C PRO A 173 -20.88 -0.61 -4.26
N GLY A 174 -21.07 -1.53 -3.30
CA GLY A 174 -22.29 -2.35 -3.23
C GLY A 174 -22.07 -3.68 -2.52
N ASN A 175 -22.78 -4.71 -2.97
CA ASN A 175 -22.67 -6.06 -2.41
C ASN A 175 -22.67 -7.14 -3.51
N VAL A 176 -22.05 -8.27 -3.21
CA VAL A 176 -21.96 -9.45 -4.07
C VAL A 176 -22.47 -10.68 -3.32
N SER A 177 -23.09 -11.61 -4.05
CA SER A 177 -23.59 -12.86 -3.48
C SER A 177 -22.47 -13.88 -3.27
N LEU A 178 -22.59 -14.75 -2.27
CA LEU A 178 -21.66 -15.88 -2.12
C LEU A 178 -21.62 -16.79 -3.36
N PRO A 179 -22.75 -17.11 -4.03
CA PRO A 179 -22.72 -17.80 -5.32
C PRO A 179 -21.88 -17.12 -6.41
N ASP A 180 -21.97 -15.78 -6.54
CA ASP A 180 -21.17 -15.04 -7.52
C ASP A 180 -19.68 -15.06 -7.17
N LEU A 181 -19.34 -14.97 -5.88
CA LEU A 181 -17.97 -15.14 -5.40
C LEU A 181 -17.44 -16.54 -5.71
N MET A 182 -18.22 -17.59 -5.46
CA MET A 182 -17.84 -18.96 -5.79
C MET A 182 -17.57 -19.12 -7.29
N ALA A 183 -18.46 -18.60 -8.14
CA ALA A 183 -18.29 -18.65 -9.59
C ALA A 183 -16.98 -17.96 -10.02
N HIS A 184 -16.69 -16.77 -9.49
CA HIS A 184 -15.46 -16.03 -9.79
C HIS A 184 -14.21 -16.75 -9.26
N PHE A 185 -14.28 -17.39 -8.08
CA PHE A 185 -13.18 -18.20 -7.55
C PHE A 185 -12.88 -19.39 -8.45
N ARG A 186 -13.91 -20.11 -8.91
CA ARG A 186 -13.75 -21.22 -9.87
C ARG A 186 -13.09 -20.73 -11.15
N GLU A 187 -13.59 -19.63 -11.72
CA GLU A 187 -13.01 -19.06 -12.94
C GLU A 187 -11.55 -18.63 -12.73
N HIS A 188 -11.26 -17.88 -11.67
CA HIS A 188 -9.94 -17.34 -11.39
C HIS A 188 -8.89 -18.45 -11.19
N PHE A 189 -9.22 -19.48 -10.40
CA PHE A 189 -8.28 -20.54 -10.03
C PHE A 189 -8.30 -21.75 -10.97
N SER A 190 -9.23 -21.83 -11.91
CA SER A 190 -9.16 -22.79 -13.03
C SER A 190 -8.00 -22.50 -13.99
N LYS A 191 -7.47 -21.27 -13.99
CA LYS A 191 -6.33 -20.86 -14.80
C LYS A 191 -5.06 -21.49 -14.23
N GLU A 192 -4.27 -22.14 -15.09
CA GLU A 192 -3.02 -22.82 -14.69
C GLU A 192 -2.07 -21.91 -13.90
N THR A 193 -1.98 -20.64 -14.27
CA THR A 193 -1.15 -19.63 -13.60
C THR A 193 -1.56 -19.31 -12.16
N ASN A 194 -2.76 -19.72 -11.75
CA ASN A 194 -3.32 -19.46 -10.41
C ASN A 194 -3.53 -20.75 -9.60
N TYR A 195 -3.72 -21.89 -10.27
CA TYR A 195 -4.06 -23.16 -9.63
C TYR A 195 -3.08 -23.58 -8.52
N ALA A 196 -1.77 -23.31 -8.71
CA ALA A 196 -0.72 -23.63 -7.74
C ALA A 196 -1.00 -23.06 -6.33
N GLU A 197 -1.81 -22.01 -6.25
CA GLU A 197 -2.19 -21.43 -4.97
C GLU A 197 -3.17 -22.29 -4.17
N LEU A 198 -3.91 -23.20 -4.81
CA LEU A 198 -4.89 -24.04 -4.13
C LEU A 198 -4.30 -25.37 -3.64
N VAL A 199 -3.08 -25.72 -4.05
CA VAL A 199 -2.41 -26.95 -3.65
C VAL A 199 -2.28 -27.01 -2.12
N GLY A 200 -2.66 -28.16 -1.55
CA GLY A 200 -2.67 -28.43 -0.12
C GLY A 200 -3.87 -27.84 0.63
N THR A 201 -4.89 -27.33 -0.07
CA THR A 201 -6.09 -26.76 0.53
C THR A 201 -7.32 -27.66 0.34
N ARG A 202 -8.35 -27.45 1.15
CA ARG A 202 -9.65 -28.16 1.02
C ARG A 202 -10.37 -27.89 -0.31
N ILE A 203 -9.96 -26.85 -1.03
CA ILE A 203 -10.52 -26.47 -2.33
C ILE A 203 -9.52 -26.67 -3.46
N GLU A 204 -8.51 -27.52 -3.28
CA GLU A 204 -7.46 -27.76 -4.28
C GLU A 204 -8.02 -28.07 -5.66
N ASN A 205 -9.01 -28.96 -5.76
CA ASN A 205 -9.77 -29.16 -6.99
C ASN A 205 -10.99 -28.22 -7.05
N VAL A 206 -10.73 -26.93 -7.21
CA VAL A 206 -11.76 -25.88 -7.20
C VAL A 206 -12.83 -26.06 -8.27
N ALA A 207 -12.57 -26.80 -9.35
CA ALA A 207 -13.56 -27.06 -10.39
C ALA A 207 -14.60 -28.09 -9.94
N LEU A 208 -14.20 -29.06 -9.10
CA LEU A 208 -15.04 -30.21 -8.73
C LEU A 208 -15.52 -30.20 -7.28
N VAL A 209 -14.91 -29.39 -6.41
CA VAL A 209 -15.32 -29.28 -5.00
C VAL A 209 -16.79 -28.87 -4.87
N ALA A 210 -17.51 -29.43 -3.91
CA ALA A 210 -18.92 -29.10 -3.65
C ALA A 210 -19.11 -27.61 -3.31
N ASN A 211 -20.26 -27.04 -3.66
CA ASN A 211 -20.55 -25.62 -3.43
C ASN A 211 -20.54 -25.27 -1.95
N GLU A 212 -21.04 -26.15 -1.09
CA GLU A 212 -21.10 -25.95 0.36
C GLU A 212 -19.67 -25.84 0.94
N VAL A 213 -18.75 -26.68 0.45
CA VAL A 213 -17.35 -26.66 0.88
C VAL A 213 -16.64 -25.40 0.38
N LEU A 214 -16.84 -25.02 -0.89
CA LEU A 214 -16.24 -23.81 -1.45
C LEU A 214 -16.79 -22.54 -0.79
N GLY A 215 -18.11 -22.46 -0.62
CA GLY A 215 -18.79 -21.35 0.02
C GLY A 215 -18.30 -21.14 1.44
N GLN A 216 -18.30 -22.20 2.26
CA GLN A 216 -17.77 -22.15 3.62
C GLN A 216 -16.29 -21.74 3.63
N TYR A 217 -15.47 -22.25 2.71
CA TYR A 217 -14.06 -21.87 2.64
C TYR A 217 -13.87 -20.39 2.30
N ILE A 218 -14.68 -19.82 1.39
CA ILE A 218 -14.66 -18.39 1.06
C ILE A 218 -15.10 -17.54 2.26
N VAL A 219 -16.13 -17.97 2.99
CA VAL A 219 -16.61 -17.29 4.20
C VAL A 219 -15.52 -17.31 5.28
N ASP A 220 -14.98 -18.48 5.61
CA ASP A 220 -13.99 -18.67 6.69
C ASP A 220 -12.65 -17.98 6.43
N ASN A 221 -12.30 -17.76 5.15
CA ASN A 221 -11.00 -17.24 4.77
C ASN A 221 -11.10 -15.78 4.28
N PRO A 222 -11.24 -15.48 2.97
CA PRO A 222 -11.15 -14.10 2.50
C PRO A 222 -12.24 -13.19 3.05
N LEU A 223 -13.48 -13.67 3.25
CA LEU A 223 -14.53 -12.81 3.81
C LEU A 223 -14.28 -12.53 5.29
N ASN A 224 -14.03 -13.55 6.10
CA ASN A 224 -13.64 -13.40 7.51
C ASN A 224 -12.44 -12.45 7.67
N ALA A 225 -11.43 -12.58 6.81
CA ALA A 225 -10.27 -11.70 6.83
C ALA A 225 -10.58 -10.26 6.42
N TRP A 226 -11.54 -10.04 5.51
CA TRP A 226 -11.97 -8.69 5.10
C TRP A 226 -12.85 -7.99 6.13
N ILE A 227 -13.68 -8.74 6.87
CA ILE A 227 -14.57 -8.19 7.90
C ILE A 227 -13.89 -8.05 9.28
N GLY A 228 -12.60 -8.41 9.39
CA GLY A 228 -11.80 -8.22 10.60
C GLY A 228 -11.83 -9.38 11.59
N GLY A 229 -12.31 -10.56 11.20
CA GLY A 229 -12.38 -11.73 12.08
C GLY A 229 -11.02 -12.23 12.58
N ASN A 230 -9.93 -11.92 11.88
CA ASN A 230 -8.56 -12.28 12.29
C ASN A 230 -7.90 -11.24 13.22
N THR A 231 -8.49 -10.05 13.39
CA THR A 231 -7.90 -8.95 14.18
C THR A 231 -8.70 -8.65 15.44
N GLY A 232 -9.86 -9.29 15.63
CA GLY A 232 -10.77 -9.04 16.74
C GLY A 232 -11.42 -7.65 16.71
N ARG A 233 -11.28 -6.92 15.59
CA ARG A 233 -11.89 -5.60 15.37
C ARG A 233 -12.69 -5.63 14.07
N PRO A 234 -13.97 -5.21 14.08
CA PRO A 234 -14.77 -5.13 12.86
C PRO A 234 -14.09 -4.26 11.80
N SER A 235 -14.16 -4.70 10.55
CA SER A 235 -13.70 -3.91 9.41
C SER A 235 -14.58 -2.68 9.20
N GLN A 236 -13.93 -1.56 8.88
CA GLN A 236 -14.57 -0.34 8.44
C GLN A 236 -14.99 -0.39 6.96
N TRP A 237 -14.46 -1.34 6.19
CA TRP A 237 -14.65 -1.40 4.74
C TRP A 237 -15.63 -2.45 4.26
N PHE A 238 -15.83 -3.51 5.03
CA PHE A 238 -16.67 -4.63 4.62
C PHE A 238 -17.49 -5.23 5.75
N SER A 239 -18.67 -5.74 5.39
CA SER A 239 -19.49 -6.60 6.21
C SER A 239 -19.94 -7.85 5.44
N TYR A 240 -20.37 -8.88 6.17
CA TYR A 240 -20.95 -10.09 5.60
C TYR A 240 -22.23 -10.44 6.34
N ASP A 241 -23.33 -10.55 5.60
CA ASP A 241 -24.63 -11.02 6.09
C ASP A 241 -24.76 -12.52 5.78
N PRO A 242 -24.78 -13.43 6.78
CA PRO A 242 -24.83 -14.88 6.53
C PRO A 242 -26.19 -15.35 5.99
N SER A 243 -27.23 -14.52 6.11
CA SER A 243 -28.53 -14.72 5.49
C SER A 243 -29.00 -13.35 5.00
N PRO A 244 -28.98 -13.04 3.68
CA PRO A 244 -28.97 -13.94 2.52
C PRO A 244 -27.60 -14.11 1.82
N GLU A 245 -26.53 -14.38 2.59
CA GLU A 245 -25.16 -14.61 2.10
C GLU A 245 -24.61 -13.48 1.22
N ARG A 246 -24.63 -12.24 1.75
CA ARG A 246 -24.19 -11.04 1.03
C ARG A 246 -22.92 -10.48 1.64
N PHE A 247 -21.87 -10.34 0.82
CA PHE A 247 -20.67 -9.59 1.17
C PHE A 247 -20.78 -8.16 0.65
N ARG A 248 -20.63 -7.18 1.54
CA ARG A 248 -20.94 -5.77 1.26
C ARG A 248 -19.73 -4.88 1.52
N TYR A 249 -19.48 -3.95 0.61
CA TYR A 249 -18.61 -2.80 0.85
C TYR A 249 -19.36 -1.73 1.63
N THR A 250 -18.81 -1.32 2.77
CA THR A 250 -19.38 -0.34 3.70
C THR A 250 -18.60 0.98 3.74
N GLY A 251 -17.52 1.09 2.96
CA GLY A 251 -16.71 2.30 2.90
C GLY A 251 -17.39 3.45 2.15
N PRO A 252 -16.70 4.61 2.07
CA PRO A 252 -17.23 5.80 1.44
C PRO A 252 -17.47 5.59 -0.07
N ARG A 253 -18.47 6.30 -0.60
CA ARG A 253 -18.86 6.28 -2.01
C ARG A 253 -18.49 7.63 -2.65
N PRO A 254 -17.57 7.66 -3.63
CA PRO A 254 -17.23 8.89 -4.34
C PRO A 254 -18.25 9.18 -5.44
N GLU A 255 -18.28 10.41 -5.94
CA GLU A 255 -19.13 10.80 -7.08
C GLU A 255 -18.64 10.16 -8.39
N GLN A 256 -17.32 10.06 -8.56
CA GLN A 256 -16.64 9.54 -9.75
C GLN A 256 -16.49 8.01 -9.64
N LEU A 257 -17.60 7.29 -9.79
CA LEU A 257 -17.65 5.83 -9.57
C LEU A 257 -16.74 5.02 -10.49
N GLU A 258 -16.62 5.38 -11.76
CA GLU A 258 -15.75 4.66 -12.69
C GLU A 258 -14.26 4.90 -12.36
N CYS A 259 -13.88 6.14 -12.04
CA CYS A 259 -12.53 6.46 -11.57
C CYS A 259 -12.19 5.70 -10.28
N PHE A 260 -13.15 5.55 -9.37
CA PHE A 260 -12.98 4.72 -8.18
C PHE A 260 -12.76 3.24 -8.52
N LYS A 261 -13.60 2.66 -9.39
CA LYS A 261 -13.44 1.26 -9.82
C LYS A 261 -12.10 1.04 -10.52
N ASP A 262 -11.64 1.98 -11.34
CA ASP A 262 -10.33 1.94 -11.99
C ASP A 262 -9.19 2.00 -10.97
N ALA A 263 -9.30 2.88 -9.97
CA ALA A 263 -8.32 3.00 -8.89
C ALA A 263 -8.24 1.71 -8.02
N VAL A 264 -9.37 1.05 -7.76
CA VAL A 264 -9.40 -0.27 -7.10
C VAL A 264 -8.81 -1.34 -8.02
N SER A 265 -9.22 -1.37 -9.28
CA SER A 265 -8.78 -2.36 -10.28
C SER A 265 -7.27 -2.32 -10.50
N GLU A 266 -6.69 -1.13 -10.60
CA GLU A 266 -5.25 -0.91 -10.75
C GLU A 266 -4.48 -1.54 -9.57
N ARG A 267 -4.94 -1.28 -8.34
CA ARG A 267 -4.31 -1.80 -7.11
C ARG A 267 -4.50 -3.30 -6.97
N VAL A 268 -5.71 -3.81 -7.20
CA VAL A 268 -6.00 -5.26 -7.17
C VAL A 268 -5.12 -6.00 -8.16
N THR A 269 -5.01 -5.48 -9.39
CA THR A 269 -4.18 -6.06 -10.45
C THR A 269 -2.70 -6.09 -10.02
N TYR A 270 -2.19 -4.98 -9.50
CA TYR A 270 -0.82 -4.93 -9.01
C TYR A 270 -0.58 -5.89 -7.84
N ARG A 271 -1.50 -5.96 -6.87
CA ARG A 271 -1.37 -6.85 -5.71
C ARG A 271 -1.39 -8.33 -6.10
N LEU A 272 -2.20 -8.71 -7.09
CA LEU A 272 -2.20 -10.06 -7.66
C LEU A 272 -0.86 -10.37 -8.35
N MET A 273 -0.35 -9.45 -9.17
CA MET A 273 0.95 -9.59 -9.83
C MET A 273 2.08 -9.70 -8.80
N GLN A 274 2.12 -8.81 -7.81
CA GLN A 274 3.09 -8.81 -6.72
C GLN A 274 3.05 -10.12 -5.92
N TYR A 275 1.86 -10.63 -5.61
CA TYR A 275 1.70 -11.91 -4.94
C TYR A 275 2.35 -13.05 -5.72
N ARG A 276 2.04 -13.14 -7.04
CA ARG A 276 2.61 -14.16 -7.92
C ARG A 276 4.12 -14.06 -8.02
N HIS A 277 4.66 -12.85 -8.21
CA HIS A 277 6.12 -12.64 -8.25
C HIS A 277 6.79 -13.14 -6.97
N ARG A 278 6.25 -12.78 -5.79
CA ARG A 278 6.81 -13.23 -4.51
C ARG A 278 6.73 -14.75 -4.31
N LYS A 279 5.67 -15.40 -4.77
CA LYS A 279 5.43 -16.84 -4.52
C LYS A 279 6.07 -17.77 -5.55
N TYR A 280 6.15 -17.35 -6.81
CA TYR A 280 6.48 -18.23 -7.93
C TYR A 280 7.65 -17.72 -8.78
N ALA A 281 8.10 -16.48 -8.62
CA ALA A 281 9.26 -15.95 -9.35
C ALA A 281 10.58 -16.15 -8.60
N ALA A 282 10.75 -17.29 -7.90
CA ALA A 282 11.98 -17.65 -7.20
C ALA A 282 13.23 -17.75 -8.11
N ASP A 283 13.15 -17.43 -9.41
CA ASP A 283 14.27 -17.61 -10.35
C ASP A 283 14.47 -16.53 -11.44
N ARG A 284 13.79 -15.38 -11.44
CA ARG A 284 14.00 -14.38 -12.53
C ARG A 284 14.08 -12.93 -12.05
N TYR A 285 15.33 -12.45 -11.99
CA TYR A 285 15.79 -11.06 -11.96
C TYR A 285 15.22 -10.18 -10.83
N ALA A 286 15.90 -10.20 -9.67
CA ALA A 286 15.96 -8.98 -8.86
C ALA A 286 16.55 -7.87 -9.77
N LYS A 287 15.74 -6.85 -10.09
CA LYS A 287 16.25 -5.64 -10.77
C LYS A 287 17.40 -5.10 -9.91
N VAL A 288 18.63 -5.26 -10.39
CA VAL A 288 19.84 -4.80 -9.72
C VAL A 288 19.72 -3.29 -9.56
N ILE A 289 19.78 -2.82 -8.32
CA ILE A 289 19.93 -1.39 -8.02
C ILE A 289 21.35 -1.03 -8.49
N PRO A 290 21.54 -0.15 -9.49
CA PRO A 290 22.87 0.29 -9.83
C PRO A 290 23.40 1.14 -8.68
N ASN A 291 24.36 0.61 -7.90
CA ASN A 291 25.20 1.45 -7.07
C ASN A 291 26.11 2.23 -8.02
N GLN A 292 25.80 3.50 -8.27
CA GLN A 292 26.80 4.40 -8.82
C GLN A 292 27.73 4.83 -7.67
N SER A 293 28.73 3.99 -7.44
CA SER A 293 29.97 4.33 -6.74
C SER A 293 31.10 3.98 -7.69
N GLY A 294 31.55 4.96 -8.48
CA GLY A 294 32.68 4.75 -9.38
C GLY A 294 32.77 5.77 -10.51
N ALA A 295 33.21 6.99 -10.18
CA ALA A 295 34.29 7.75 -10.81
C ALA A 295 34.20 9.21 -10.34
#